data_AF-A0AAV1QBU6-F1
#
_entry.id   AF-A0AAV1QBU6-F1
#
_cell.length_a   1.000
_cell.length_b   1.000
_cell.length_c   1.000
_cell.angle_alpha   90.00
_cell.angle_beta   90.00
_cell.angle_gamma   90.00
#
_symmetry.space_group_name_H-M   'P 1'
#
loop_
_entity.id
_entity.type
_entity.pdbx_description
1 polymer ?
#
loop_
_entity_poly.entity_id
_entity_poly.type
_entity_poly.pdbx_seq_one_letter_code
_entity_poly.pdbx_strand_id
1 'polypeptide(L)'
;MHTKIKVKITEEEEAEPEVKTNSCPRLNMAASGAAGSPSRLVQYVVVRSDLVHKLSWPLGAVITQACHAATAAIHLHYGEPDTQQYLAELDSMHKVVLAAPDEAALSGLSENLTQAGVSHKLWIEQPENIPTCLALRPYPKETVHPLLRKFKLFK
;
A
#
# COMPACT_ATOMS: atom_id res chain seq x y z
N MET A 1 7.15 -34.06 34.82
CA MET A 1 6.21 -33.23 35.60
C MET A 1 5.56 -32.27 34.62
N HIS A 2 4.30 -32.51 34.29
CA HIS A 2 3.56 -31.81 33.24
C HIS A 2 2.65 -30.75 33.86
N THR A 3 2.87 -29.47 33.55
CA THR A 3 1.92 -28.41 33.92
C THR A 3 1.25 -27.90 32.65
N LYS A 4 0.03 -28.41 32.39
CA LYS A 4 -0.85 -27.90 31.34
C LYS A 4 -1.57 -26.66 31.87
N ILE A 5 -1.31 -25.50 31.28
CA ILE A 5 -2.04 -24.26 31.55
C ILE A 5 -3.37 -24.35 30.79
N LYS A 6 -4.48 -24.38 31.53
CA LYS A 6 -5.84 -24.43 30.99
C LYS A 6 -6.35 -22.99 30.90
N VAL A 7 -6.30 -22.39 29.71
CA VAL A 7 -6.91 -21.07 29.45
C VAL A 7 -8.43 -21.28 29.32
N LYS A 8 -9.18 -20.66 30.22
CA LYS A 8 -10.65 -20.65 30.24
C LYS A 8 -11.11 -19.46 29.39
N ILE A 9 -11.56 -19.73 28.16
CA ILE A 9 -12.18 -18.74 27.31
C ILE A 9 -13.64 -18.62 27.76
N THR A 10 -14.05 -17.44 28.21
CA THR A 10 -15.45 -17.07 28.40
C THR A 10 -15.90 -16.36 27.13
N GLU A 11 -16.85 -16.96 26.42
CA GLU A 11 -17.56 -16.32 25.31
C GLU A 11 -18.54 -15.30 25.91
N GLU A 12 -18.30 -14.01 25.67
CA GLU A 12 -19.29 -12.96 25.84
C GLU A 12 -19.90 -12.68 24.46
N GLU A 13 -21.21 -12.92 24.38
CA GLU A 13 -22.04 -12.71 23.19
C GLU A 13 -22.44 -11.22 23.15
N GLU A 14 -21.72 -10.40 22.36
CA GLU A 14 -22.14 -9.03 22.05
C GLU A 14 -23.13 -9.03 20.87
N ALA A 15 -24.32 -8.46 21.10
CA ALA A 15 -25.36 -8.31 20.11
C ALA A 15 -25.09 -7.11 19.17
N GLU A 16 -25.11 -7.34 17.85
CA GLU A 16 -25.02 -6.29 16.82
C GLU A 16 -26.36 -5.54 16.64
N PRO A 17 -26.38 -4.20 16.50
CA PRO A 17 -27.58 -3.48 16.11
C PRO A 17 -27.76 -3.40 14.57
N GLU A 18 -28.98 -3.68 14.11
CA GLU A 18 -29.42 -3.58 12.70
C GLU A 18 -29.30 -2.15 12.13
N VAL A 19 -28.64 -1.99 10.99
CA VAL A 19 -28.58 -0.73 10.22
C VAL A 19 -29.68 -0.70 9.15
N LYS A 20 -30.60 0.27 9.28
CA LYS A 20 -31.66 0.53 8.28
C LYS A 20 -31.11 1.31 7.10
N THR A 21 -31.12 0.73 5.91
CA THR A 21 -30.69 1.39 4.67
C THR A 21 -31.80 2.28 4.10
N ASN A 22 -31.63 3.60 4.17
CA ASN A 22 -32.45 4.54 3.39
C ASN A 22 -31.77 4.81 2.04
N SER A 23 -32.42 4.41 0.94
CA SER A 23 -31.94 4.61 -0.42
C SER A 23 -32.01 6.09 -0.83
N CYS A 24 -30.90 6.67 -1.26
CA CYS A 24 -30.85 7.99 -1.88
C CYS A 24 -30.95 7.84 -3.42
N PRO A 25 -31.77 8.64 -4.13
CA PRO A 25 -31.90 8.52 -5.59
C PRO A 25 -30.63 9.02 -6.31
N ARG A 26 -30.18 8.23 -7.30
CA ARG A 26 -29.02 8.49 -8.16
C ARG A 26 -29.20 9.80 -8.96
N LEU A 27 -28.34 10.78 -8.72
CA LEU A 27 -28.15 11.94 -9.61
C LEU A 27 -27.36 11.50 -10.85
N ASN A 28 -27.96 11.62 -12.03
CA ASN A 28 -27.28 11.53 -13.32
C ASN A 28 -26.41 12.77 -13.52
N MET A 29 -25.09 12.60 -13.54
CA MET A 29 -24.15 13.61 -14.05
C MET A 29 -23.50 13.06 -15.31
N ALA A 30 -23.71 13.77 -16.43
CA ALA A 30 -23.13 13.48 -17.73
C ALA A 30 -21.60 13.65 -17.68
N ALA A 31 -20.87 12.64 -18.15
CA ALA A 31 -19.41 12.72 -18.31
C ALA A 31 -19.08 13.46 -19.61
N SER A 32 -18.42 14.61 -19.48
CA SER A 32 -17.82 15.34 -20.60
C SER A 32 -16.53 14.64 -21.03
N GLY A 33 -16.38 14.45 -22.34
CA GLY A 33 -15.33 13.65 -22.96
C GLY A 33 -14.00 14.37 -23.09
N ALA A 34 -12.94 13.64 -22.74
CA ALA A 34 -11.63 13.69 -23.39
C ALA A 34 -10.98 12.31 -23.21
N ALA A 35 -11.29 11.37 -24.11
CA ALA A 35 -10.72 10.02 -24.07
C ALA A 35 -9.30 10.04 -24.64
N GLY A 36 -8.32 10.46 -23.82
CA GLY A 36 -6.98 9.88 -23.92
C GLY A 36 -7.07 8.38 -23.62
N SER A 37 -6.17 7.57 -24.18
CA SER A 37 -6.06 6.16 -23.78
C SER A 37 -6.05 6.08 -22.24
N PRO A 38 -6.82 5.19 -21.60
CA PRO A 38 -6.91 5.14 -20.16
C PRO A 38 -5.49 5.01 -19.59
N SER A 39 -5.08 5.99 -18.78
CA SER A 39 -3.76 5.96 -18.16
C SER A 39 -3.68 4.72 -17.28
N ARG A 40 -2.66 3.89 -17.52
CA ARG A 40 -2.55 2.61 -16.84
C ARG A 40 -2.31 2.84 -15.35
N LEU A 41 -3.23 2.37 -14.52
CA LEU A 41 -3.06 2.39 -13.07
C LEU A 41 -1.97 1.42 -12.64
N VAL A 42 -1.18 1.83 -11.66
CA VAL A 42 -0.09 1.04 -11.10
C VAL A 42 0.07 1.35 -9.62
N GLN A 43 0.41 0.33 -8.84
CA GLN A 43 0.92 0.53 -7.49
C GLN A 43 2.45 0.35 -7.48
N TYR A 44 3.16 1.41 -7.10
CA TYR A 44 4.59 1.31 -6.84
C TYR A 44 4.86 0.93 -5.39
N VAL A 45 5.78 -0.01 -5.20
CA VAL A 45 6.33 -0.38 -3.89
C VAL A 45 7.84 -0.19 -3.98
N VAL A 46 8.42 0.58 -3.07
CA VAL A 46 9.86 0.84 -2.99
C VAL A 46 10.40 0.18 -1.74
N VAL A 47 11.34 -0.74 -1.91
CA VAL A 47 11.88 -1.60 -0.85
C VAL A 47 13.35 -1.29 -0.65
N ARG A 48 13.79 -1.23 0.60
CA ARG A 48 15.21 -1.12 0.94
C ARG A 48 15.97 -2.39 0.53
N SER A 49 16.88 -2.25 -0.43
CA SER A 49 17.71 -3.35 -0.92
C SER A 49 18.88 -3.69 0.01
N ASP A 50 19.33 -2.75 0.85
CA ASP A 50 20.35 -3.00 1.87
C ASP A 50 19.88 -3.98 2.96
N LEU A 51 18.57 -4.10 3.20
CA LEU A 51 18.02 -5.10 4.11
C LEU A 51 18.49 -6.51 3.73
N VAL A 52 18.42 -6.86 2.44
CA VAL A 52 18.87 -8.16 1.95
C VAL A 52 20.39 -8.21 1.85
N HIS A 53 21.00 -7.26 1.12
CA HIS A 53 22.40 -7.40 0.69
C HIS A 53 23.44 -6.98 1.73
N LYS A 54 23.07 -6.17 2.72
CA LYS A 54 24.00 -5.65 3.74
C LYS A 54 23.60 -6.10 5.15
N LEU A 55 22.31 -6.09 5.46
CA LEU A 55 21.78 -6.41 6.78
C LEU A 55 21.33 -7.87 6.90
N SER A 56 21.45 -8.65 5.82
CA SER A 56 21.19 -10.10 5.79
C SER A 56 19.79 -10.50 6.26
N TRP A 57 18.78 -9.66 6.02
CA TRP A 57 17.39 -10.00 6.27
C TRP A 57 16.96 -11.16 5.37
N PRO A 58 16.22 -12.14 5.89
CA PRO A 58 15.60 -13.16 5.05
C PRO A 58 14.73 -12.50 3.97
N LEU A 59 14.87 -12.94 2.71
CA LEU A 59 14.08 -12.39 1.61
C LEU A 59 12.57 -12.47 1.88
N GLY A 60 12.12 -13.56 2.51
CA GLY A 60 10.72 -13.72 2.92
C GLY A 60 10.24 -12.62 3.88
N ALA A 61 11.09 -12.17 4.82
CA ALA A 61 10.75 -11.06 5.71
C ALA A 61 10.56 -9.76 4.91
N VAL A 62 11.47 -9.47 3.98
CA VAL A 62 11.39 -8.29 3.10
C VAL A 62 10.14 -8.31 2.21
N ILE A 63 9.75 -9.48 1.70
CA ILE A 63 8.49 -9.65 0.95
C ILE A 63 7.29 -9.33 1.85
N THR A 64 7.26 -9.85 3.07
CA THR A 64 6.19 -9.57 4.04
C THR A 64 6.03 -8.07 4.30
N GLN A 65 7.14 -7.35 4.47
CA GLN A 65 7.13 -5.89 4.62
C GLN A 65 6.48 -5.19 3.43
N ALA A 66 6.86 -5.56 2.20
CA ALA A 66 6.29 -5.00 0.97
C ALA A 66 4.78 -5.27 0.86
N CYS A 67 4.33 -6.47 1.23
CA CYS A 67 2.91 -6.83 1.28
C CYS A 67 2.15 -5.97 2.30
N HIS A 68 2.69 -5.78 3.49
CA HIS A 68 2.09 -4.93 4.50
C HIS A 68 1.95 -3.48 4.03
N ALA A 69 3.02 -2.90 3.47
CA ALA A 69 2.99 -1.54 2.93
C ALA A 69 1.94 -1.38 1.83
N ALA A 70 1.90 -2.31 0.87
CA ALA A 70 0.97 -2.27 -0.26
C ALA A 70 -0.49 -2.34 0.18
N THR A 71 -0.81 -3.26 1.10
CA THR A 71 -2.16 -3.40 1.67
C THR A 71 -2.56 -2.17 2.48
N ALA A 72 -1.65 -1.65 3.32
CA ALA A 72 -1.91 -0.47 4.12
C ALA A 72 -2.14 0.77 3.26
N ALA A 73 -1.35 0.97 2.20
CA ALA A 73 -1.55 2.09 1.27
C ALA A 73 -2.90 2.02 0.55
N ILE A 74 -3.36 0.82 0.16
CA ILE A 74 -4.69 0.63 -0.42
C ILE A 74 -5.78 0.94 0.60
N HIS A 75 -5.69 0.39 1.81
CA HIS A 75 -6.71 0.56 2.84
C HIS A 75 -6.88 2.03 3.25
N LEU A 76 -5.76 2.73 3.53
CA LEU A 76 -5.76 4.14 3.92
C LEU A 76 -6.35 5.07 2.85
N HIS A 77 -6.25 4.67 1.59
CA HIS A 77 -6.69 5.47 0.44
C HIS A 77 -7.76 4.77 -0.39
N TYR A 78 -8.56 3.92 0.24
CA TYR A 78 -9.60 3.15 -0.43
C TYR A 78 -10.58 4.08 -1.15
N GLY A 79 -10.99 5.19 -0.51
CA GLY A 79 -11.96 6.12 -1.09
C GLY A 79 -11.50 6.90 -2.33
N GLU A 80 -10.23 6.80 -2.73
CA GLU A 80 -9.72 7.49 -3.92
C GLU A 80 -10.23 6.79 -5.21
N PRO A 81 -10.70 7.54 -6.22
CA PRO A 81 -11.25 6.95 -7.45
C PRO A 81 -10.30 5.99 -8.17
N ASP A 82 -9.02 6.35 -8.27
CA ASP A 82 -8.00 5.48 -8.87
C ASP A 82 -7.82 4.18 -8.07
N THR A 83 -7.89 4.23 -6.74
CA THR A 83 -7.77 3.04 -5.89
C THR A 83 -8.97 2.12 -6.10
N GLN A 84 -10.18 2.67 -6.14
CA GLN A 84 -11.40 1.91 -6.43
C GLN A 84 -11.33 1.24 -7.81
N GLN A 85 -10.94 2.01 -8.83
CA GLN A 85 -10.82 1.49 -10.19
C GLN A 85 -9.74 0.39 -10.29
N TYR A 86 -8.61 0.57 -9.61
CA TYR A 86 -7.55 -0.44 -9.54
C TYR A 86 -8.03 -1.75 -8.87
N LEU A 87 -8.95 -1.67 -7.91
CA LEU A 87 -9.52 -2.83 -7.22
C LEU A 87 -10.74 -3.45 -7.92
N ALA A 88 -11.35 -2.75 -8.88
CA ALA A 88 -12.52 -3.24 -9.60
C ALA A 88 -12.21 -4.46 -10.51
N GLU A 89 -10.98 -4.55 -11.01
CA GLU A 89 -10.52 -5.62 -11.90
C GLU A 89 -9.24 -6.27 -11.36
N LEU A 90 -9.40 -7.11 -10.33
CA LEU A 90 -8.29 -7.66 -9.53
C LEU A 90 -7.26 -8.45 -10.36
N ASP A 91 -7.70 -9.17 -11.39
CA ASP A 91 -6.82 -9.97 -12.26
C ASP A 91 -5.94 -9.12 -13.19
N SER A 92 -6.25 -7.82 -13.32
CA SER A 92 -5.50 -6.86 -14.14
C SER A 92 -4.57 -5.94 -13.34
N MET A 93 -4.53 -6.11 -12.01
CA MET A 93 -3.72 -5.29 -11.11
C MET A 93 -2.24 -5.30 -11.49
N HIS A 94 -1.65 -4.12 -11.58
CA HIS A 94 -0.23 -3.96 -11.88
C HIS A 94 0.54 -3.36 -10.71
N LYS A 95 1.55 -4.09 -10.23
CA LYS A 95 2.50 -3.60 -9.22
C LYS A 95 3.90 -3.53 -9.79
N VAL A 96 4.65 -2.51 -9.39
CA VAL A 96 6.07 -2.36 -9.73
C VAL A 96 6.86 -2.23 -8.44
N VAL A 97 7.83 -3.13 -8.25
CA VAL A 97 8.72 -3.11 -7.09
C VAL A 97 10.05 -2.48 -7.47
N LEU A 98 10.42 -1.41 -6.77
CA LEU A 98 11.66 -0.66 -6.96
C LEU A 98 12.57 -0.81 -5.74
N ALA A 99 13.87 -0.64 -5.93
CA ALA A 99 14.88 -0.70 -4.88
C ALA A 99 15.35 0.69 -4.47
N ALA A 100 15.16 1.03 -3.19
CA ALA A 100 15.94 2.07 -2.52
C ALA A 100 17.26 1.47 -2.03
N PRO A 101 18.41 2.16 -2.21
CA PRO A 101 19.71 1.64 -1.79
C PRO A 101 19.88 1.56 -0.26
N ASP A 102 19.18 2.40 0.49
CA ASP A 102 19.29 2.51 1.94
C ASP A 102 18.09 3.28 2.54
N GLU A 103 18.11 3.44 3.86
CA GLU A 103 17.11 4.18 4.63
C GLU A 103 17.00 5.64 4.21
N ALA A 104 18.12 6.33 4.02
CA ALA A 104 18.14 7.75 3.66
C ALA A 104 17.45 7.99 2.32
N ALA A 105 17.69 7.12 1.33
CA ALA A 105 17.02 7.19 0.05
C ALA A 105 15.51 6.91 0.13
N LEU A 106 15.09 5.99 1.02
CA LEU A 106 13.66 5.69 1.23
C LEU A 106 12.94 6.84 1.95
N SER A 107 13.51 7.37 3.03
CA SER A 107 12.95 8.50 3.78
C SER A 107 12.90 9.76 2.92
N GLY A 108 13.97 10.06 2.17
CA GLY A 108 13.97 11.17 1.23
C GLY A 108 12.93 11.00 0.11
N LEU A 109 12.61 9.77 -0.33
CA LEU A 109 11.48 9.55 -1.24
C LEU A 109 10.14 9.89 -0.56
N SER A 110 9.93 9.44 0.68
CA SER A 110 8.71 9.73 1.43
C SER A 110 8.47 11.23 1.59
N GLU A 111 9.52 11.99 1.91
CA GLU A 111 9.45 13.46 1.99
C GLU A 111 9.10 14.09 0.64
N ASN A 112 9.79 13.70 -0.44
CA ASN A 112 9.51 14.21 -1.80
C ASN A 112 8.07 13.91 -2.25
N LEU A 113 7.55 12.71 -1.96
CA LEU A 113 6.18 12.34 -2.27
C LEU A 113 5.19 13.18 -1.45
N THR A 114 5.48 13.42 -0.16
CA THR A 114 4.65 14.28 0.71
C THR A 114 4.59 15.70 0.16
N GLN A 115 5.72 16.28 -0.22
CA GLN A 115 5.79 17.62 -0.82
C GLN A 115 5.06 17.71 -2.16
N ALA A 116 5.07 16.63 -2.95
CA ALA A 116 4.35 16.53 -4.21
C ALA A 116 2.85 16.21 -4.06
N GLY A 117 2.34 16.05 -2.83
CA GLY A 117 0.95 15.68 -2.58
C GLY A 117 0.60 14.25 -3.02
N VAL A 118 1.60 13.36 -3.12
CA VAL A 118 1.41 11.97 -3.52
C VAL A 118 1.23 11.10 -2.28
N SER A 119 0.01 10.61 -2.10
CA SER A 119 -0.40 9.73 -1.00
C SER A 119 0.34 8.39 -1.05
N HIS A 120 0.98 8.04 0.06
CA HIS A 120 1.76 6.83 0.22
C HIS A 120 1.81 6.40 1.68
N LYS A 121 2.20 5.15 1.90
CA LYS A 121 2.47 4.59 3.22
C LYS A 121 3.95 4.23 3.34
N LEU A 122 4.66 4.92 4.23
CA LEU A 122 5.95 4.45 4.75
C LEU A 122 5.70 3.36 5.80
N TRP A 123 6.26 2.17 5.58
CA TRP A 123 6.15 1.05 6.50
C TRP A 123 7.36 1.00 7.43
N ILE A 124 7.08 0.97 8.73
CA ILE A 124 8.07 0.98 9.80
C ILE A 124 7.96 -0.34 10.54
N GLU A 125 9.01 -1.13 10.54
CA GLU A 125 9.04 -2.41 11.25
C GLU A 125 9.25 -2.20 12.75
N GLN A 126 8.54 -2.98 13.55
CA GLN A 126 8.64 -3.01 15.01
C GLN A 126 9.27 -4.34 15.48
N PRO A 127 9.98 -4.35 16.62
CA PRO A 127 10.16 -3.26 17.59
C PRO A 127 11.33 -2.31 17.27
N GLU A 128 12.13 -2.57 16.24
CA GLU A 128 13.36 -1.79 15.94
C GLU A 128 13.06 -0.37 15.42
N ASN A 129 11.82 -0.10 15.02
CA ASN A 129 11.34 1.18 14.51
C ASN A 129 12.11 1.67 13.28
N ILE A 130 12.38 0.76 12.33
CA ILE A 130 13.14 1.08 11.11
C ILE A 130 12.23 1.14 9.87
N PRO A 131 12.39 2.13 8.98
CA PRO A 131 11.71 2.13 7.69
C PRO A 131 12.23 1.00 6.81
N THR A 132 11.35 0.11 6.34
CA THR A 132 11.76 -1.05 5.50
C THR A 132 11.34 -0.90 4.05
N CYS A 133 10.16 -0.35 3.81
CA CYS A 133 9.63 -0.10 2.48
C CYS A 133 8.54 0.98 2.49
N LEU A 134 8.14 1.39 1.31
CA LEU A 134 7.11 2.40 1.07
C LEU A 134 6.21 1.92 -0.07
N ALA A 135 4.91 2.12 0.03
CA ALA A 135 3.98 1.86 -1.07
C ALA A 135 3.13 3.09 -1.35
N LEU A 136 2.97 3.45 -2.62
CA LEU A 136 1.97 4.44 -3.02
C LEU A 136 0.58 3.79 -2.99
N ARG A 137 -0.48 4.60 -2.94
CA ARG A 137 -1.78 4.13 -3.43
C ARG A 137 -1.69 3.87 -4.95
N PRO A 138 -2.66 3.18 -5.56
CA PRO A 138 -2.75 3.12 -7.01
C PRO A 138 -2.85 4.52 -7.62
N TYR A 139 -2.08 4.75 -8.69
CA TYR A 139 -2.06 6.01 -9.46
C TYR A 139 -1.95 5.73 -10.95
N PRO A 140 -2.40 6.66 -11.81
CA PRO A 140 -1.93 6.73 -13.20
C PRO A 140 -0.40 6.74 -13.22
N LYS A 141 0.20 5.81 -13.96
CA LYS A 141 1.66 5.64 -14.00
C LYS A 141 2.38 6.95 -14.32
N GLU A 142 1.85 7.72 -15.24
CA GLU A 142 2.44 8.93 -15.83
C GLU A 142 2.49 10.06 -14.80
N THR A 143 1.60 10.06 -13.82
CA THR A 143 1.55 11.04 -12.72
C THR A 143 2.71 10.85 -11.74
N VAL A 144 3.06 9.60 -11.44
CA VAL A 144 4.00 9.28 -10.33
C VAL A 144 5.37 8.79 -10.81
N HIS A 145 5.47 8.27 -12.04
CA HIS A 145 6.72 7.77 -12.60
C HIS A 145 7.89 8.78 -12.59
N PRO A 146 7.69 10.09 -12.88
CA PRO A 146 8.77 11.08 -12.83
C PRO A 146 9.48 11.19 -11.47
N LEU A 147 8.76 10.96 -10.37
CA LEU A 147 9.29 11.00 -9.00
C LEU A 147 10.07 9.72 -8.64
N LEU A 148 9.78 8.62 -9.33
CA LEU A 148 10.28 7.28 -9.03
C LEU A 148 11.38 6.81 -10.00
N ARG A 149 11.55 7.46 -11.16
CA ARG A 149 12.46 7.05 -12.25
C ARG A 149 13.92 6.85 -11.85
N LYS A 150 14.37 7.46 -10.75
CA LYS A 150 15.75 7.32 -10.24
C LYS A 150 15.99 5.95 -9.58
N PHE A 151 14.94 5.29 -9.13
CA PHE A 151 15.01 3.97 -8.51
C PHE A 151 14.93 2.88 -9.58
N LYS A 152 15.69 1.80 -9.39
CA LYS A 152 15.73 0.65 -10.31
C LYS A 152 14.77 -0.43 -9.83
N LEU A 153 14.42 -1.37 -10.70
CA LEU A 153 13.65 -2.56 -10.29
C LEU A 153 14.39 -3.32 -9.19
N PHE A 154 13.65 -3.78 -8.18
CA PHE A 154 14.18 -4.65 -7.14
C PHE A 154 14.57 -6.00 -7.75
N LYS A 155 15.77 -6.49 -7.42
CA LYS A 155 16.35 -7.73 -7.95
C LYS A 155 16.68 -8.69 -6.83
#